data_AF-A0A2Z5N3I9-F1
#
_entry.id   AF-A0A2Z5N3I9-F1
#
_cell.length_a   1.000
_cell.length_b   1.000
_cell.length_c   1.000
_cell.angle_alpha   90.00
_cell.angle_beta   90.00
_cell.angle_gamma   90.00
#
_symmetry.space_group_name_H-M   'P 1'
#
loop_
_entity.id
_entity.type
_entity.pdbx_description
1 polymer ?
#
loop_
_entity_poly.entity_id
_entity_poly.type
_entity_poly.pdbx_seq_one_letter_code
_entity_poly.pdbx_strand_id
1 'polypeptide(L)'
;MVKPANPFSDFPASNDVSATNVTNLATRRVARDLFWSGWKIVAIAEYIGEPRSTVETWKQREGWDKATATDKVIDALVQRQRVLIAKENKEGKDFKELDLLGREMERQQRIQARGERAEGSGNENGTASEGKASTSPRSSSRKSNRNVITAEQEQRLKEAIREQLIGHQHTWFEHRHLRRRNILKSRQIGATFYFAHEALVRALETGTNQIFLSASRAQAHVFRSYIQKFAWNAAQVELTGDPMRLSNGAELIFLGTSSRTAQSYNGDLYFDEYFWVSNFATLNKVAMGMATHSHLRMTHFSTPSTKTHEAYPFWTGAHFNRDRADDERVEIDISHTSLARGRQCGDGQWRQIVTAEDAVASGFTKLDLEDLRSTNSPADFENLYMCQFVDDTSSVFAFRLVQACMVDSWDVWTDVKPLLDRPFGWKPVWIGYDPALTGDAAGCVVIAPPEQPNGKFRVLERHRWKGIDFETQAEKIRELTQRYNVTYIAIDTTGIGHGVHQLVRQFFPRVVPIQYSPEVKNRLVLKGMSVIGKKRLEFDAGMTDLAQSFLSIRRAMTPSGTKMTYTAARNEEIGHADLAWACLHALDNEPLEGASRARSTVEIY
;
A
#
# COMPACT_ATOMS: atom_id res chain seq x y z
N MET A 1 -23.24 -55.50 4.33
CA MET A 1 -22.64 -54.17 4.56
C MET A 1 -21.77 -53.84 3.36
N VAL A 2 -22.08 -52.76 2.66
CA VAL A 2 -21.32 -52.28 1.50
C VAL A 2 -19.96 -51.81 1.98
N LYS A 3 -18.88 -52.25 1.31
CA LYS A 3 -17.50 -51.82 1.61
C LYS A 3 -17.43 -50.30 1.46
N PRO A 4 -17.11 -49.51 2.51
CA PRO A 4 -16.96 -48.07 2.35
C PRO A 4 -15.84 -47.82 1.32
N ALA A 5 -16.08 -46.89 0.40
CA ALA A 5 -15.11 -46.52 -0.61
C ALA A 5 -13.80 -46.10 0.07
N ASN A 6 -12.66 -46.65 -0.37
CA ASN A 6 -11.36 -46.22 0.10
C ASN A 6 -11.18 -44.75 -0.34
N PRO A 7 -11.16 -43.77 0.60
CA PRO A 7 -11.05 -42.35 0.24
C PRO A 7 -9.68 -41.96 -0.32
N PHE A 8 -8.77 -42.95 -0.49
CA PHE A 8 -7.42 -42.80 -1.00
C PHE A 8 -7.17 -43.55 -2.31
N SER A 9 -8.22 -43.93 -3.05
CA SER A 9 -8.10 -44.54 -4.39
C SER A 9 -7.34 -43.69 -5.40
N ASP A 10 -7.26 -42.39 -5.15
CA ASP A 10 -6.75 -41.39 -6.09
C ASP A 10 -5.24 -41.14 -5.96
N PHE A 11 -4.51 -41.96 -5.19
CA PHE A 11 -3.04 -41.90 -5.15
C PHE A 11 -2.44 -42.59 -6.39
N PRO A 12 -1.73 -41.88 -7.28
CA PRO A 12 -0.96 -42.54 -8.33
C PRO A 12 0.25 -43.23 -7.70
N ALA A 13 0.28 -44.55 -7.82
CA ALA A 13 1.49 -45.33 -7.60
C ALA A 13 2.42 -45.14 -8.80
N SER A 14 3.25 -44.10 -8.78
CA SER A 14 4.32 -43.96 -9.78
C SER A 14 5.66 -43.70 -9.11
N ASN A 15 6.55 -44.67 -9.33
CA ASN A 15 8.00 -44.68 -9.14
C ASN A 15 8.49 -45.02 -7.71
N ASP A 16 8.57 -46.31 -7.38
CA ASP A 16 9.86 -47.01 -7.23
C ASP A 16 9.68 -48.53 -7.06
N VAL A 17 10.65 -49.30 -7.54
CA VAL A 17 10.67 -50.77 -7.55
C VAL A 17 10.95 -51.30 -6.14
N SER A 18 9.92 -51.36 -5.29
CA SER A 18 9.83 -52.26 -4.13
C SER A 18 8.37 -52.40 -3.65
N ALA A 19 7.55 -53.10 -4.46
CA ALA A 19 6.10 -53.21 -4.30
C ALA A 19 5.61 -53.76 -2.93
N THR A 20 6.49 -54.37 -2.12
CA THR A 20 6.18 -54.92 -0.79
C THR A 20 6.28 -53.92 0.37
N ASN A 21 7.05 -52.84 0.25
CA ASN A 21 7.24 -51.89 1.37
C ASN A 21 6.23 -50.72 1.36
N VAL A 22 5.85 -50.25 0.17
CA VAL A 22 4.92 -49.12 0.00
C VAL A 22 3.49 -49.52 0.36
N THR A 23 3.08 -50.74 0.03
CA THR A 23 1.79 -51.34 0.39
C THR A 23 1.67 -51.50 1.91
N ASN A 24 2.72 -51.97 2.59
CA ASN A 24 2.74 -52.16 4.04
C ASN A 24 2.55 -50.83 4.82
N LEU A 25 3.17 -49.74 4.37
CA LEU A 25 3.05 -48.43 5.03
C LEU A 25 1.64 -47.81 4.88
N ALA A 26 1.00 -48.00 3.72
CA ALA A 26 -0.37 -47.54 3.48
C ALA A 26 -1.39 -48.37 4.29
N THR A 27 -1.23 -49.70 4.31
CA THR A 27 -2.08 -50.61 5.09
C THR A 27 -2.02 -50.31 6.60
N ARG A 28 -0.82 -50.04 7.12
CA ARG A 28 -0.61 -49.67 8.54
C ARG A 28 -1.30 -48.36 8.92
N ARG A 29 -1.36 -47.38 8.01
CA ARG A 29 -2.07 -46.10 8.22
C ARG A 29 -3.58 -46.28 8.24
N VAL A 30 -4.14 -47.03 7.29
CA VAL A 30 -5.57 -47.35 7.27
C VAL A 30 -6.00 -48.07 8.55
N ALA A 31 -5.16 -48.99 9.04
CA ALA A 31 -5.40 -49.68 10.31
C ALA A 31 -5.45 -48.71 11.51
N ARG A 32 -4.57 -47.70 11.55
CA ARG A 32 -4.52 -46.67 12.60
C ARG A 32 -5.77 -45.79 12.60
N ASP A 33 -6.21 -45.36 11.43
CA ASP A 33 -7.39 -44.48 11.29
C ASP A 33 -8.68 -45.20 11.69
N LEU A 34 -8.81 -46.47 11.32
CA LEU A 34 -9.93 -47.32 11.75
C LEU A 34 -9.91 -47.53 13.27
N PHE A 35 -8.73 -47.73 13.85
CA PHE A 35 -8.57 -47.83 15.30
C PHE A 35 -9.02 -46.55 16.02
N TRP A 36 -8.59 -45.38 15.54
CA TRP A 36 -9.03 -44.09 16.09
C TRP A 36 -10.51 -43.79 15.88
N SER A 37 -11.13 -44.42 14.88
CA SER A 37 -12.58 -44.39 14.63
C SER A 37 -13.37 -45.38 15.51
N GLY A 38 -12.71 -46.08 16.45
CA GLY A 38 -13.35 -46.95 17.44
C GLY A 38 -13.48 -48.43 17.04
N TRP A 39 -12.85 -48.86 15.94
CA TRP A 39 -12.90 -50.26 15.52
C TRP A 39 -12.03 -51.15 16.43
N LYS A 40 -12.52 -52.36 16.72
CA LYS A 40 -11.75 -53.37 17.46
C LYS A 40 -10.63 -53.93 16.56
N ILE A 41 -9.46 -54.20 17.14
CA ILE A 41 -8.28 -54.73 16.41
C ILE A 41 -8.61 -56.00 15.60
N VAL A 42 -9.49 -56.87 16.11
CA VAL A 42 -9.93 -58.08 15.40
C VAL A 42 -10.64 -57.73 14.07
N ALA A 43 -11.57 -56.77 14.12
CA ALA A 43 -12.30 -56.32 12.93
C ALA A 43 -11.40 -55.55 11.95
N ILE A 44 -10.40 -54.82 12.46
CA ILE A 44 -9.41 -54.11 11.63
C ILE A 44 -8.53 -55.12 10.88
N ALA A 45 -8.02 -56.14 11.59
CA ALA A 45 -7.19 -57.20 11.03
C ALA A 45 -7.90 -57.95 9.90
N GLU A 46 -9.16 -58.32 10.12
CA GLU A 46 -10.03 -58.94 9.10
C GLU A 46 -10.27 -58.01 7.91
N TYR A 47 -10.48 -56.71 8.15
CA TYR A 47 -10.77 -55.72 7.11
C TYR A 47 -9.57 -55.46 6.19
N ILE A 48 -8.36 -55.40 6.74
CA ILE A 48 -7.13 -55.09 5.98
C ILE A 48 -6.38 -56.34 5.49
N GLY A 49 -6.79 -57.54 5.93
CA GLY A 49 -6.19 -58.81 5.52
C GLY A 49 -4.85 -59.13 6.18
N GLU A 50 -4.58 -58.60 7.38
CA GLU A 50 -3.33 -58.79 8.11
C GLU A 50 -3.55 -59.63 9.39
N PRO A 51 -2.56 -60.43 9.85
CA PRO A 51 -2.69 -61.15 11.11
C PRO A 51 -2.95 -60.20 12.29
N ARG A 52 -3.84 -60.60 13.21
CA ARG A 52 -4.16 -59.81 14.41
C ARG A 52 -2.90 -59.41 15.20
N SER A 53 -1.96 -60.34 15.34
CA SER A 53 -0.67 -60.10 16.02
C SER A 53 0.15 -58.98 15.36
N THR A 54 0.08 -58.86 14.04
CA THR A 54 0.75 -57.80 13.26
C THR A 54 0.15 -56.43 13.57
N VAL A 55 -1.19 -56.33 13.57
CA VAL A 55 -1.90 -55.07 13.89
C VAL A 55 -1.70 -54.66 15.35
N GLU A 56 -1.70 -55.62 16.28
CA GLU A 56 -1.40 -55.38 17.70
C GLU A 56 0.04 -54.88 17.89
N THR A 57 1.01 -55.44 17.16
CA THR A 57 2.40 -54.98 17.16
C THR A 57 2.51 -53.54 16.65
N TRP A 58 1.77 -53.18 15.59
CA TRP A 58 1.74 -51.83 15.06
C TRP A 58 1.18 -50.84 16.07
N LYS A 59 0.04 -51.18 16.67
CA LYS A 59 -0.63 -50.41 17.71
C LYS A 59 0.30 -50.10 18.88
N GLN A 60 1.02 -51.11 19.37
CA GLN A 60 1.97 -50.95 20.48
C GLN A 60 3.19 -50.11 20.08
N ARG A 61 3.80 -50.39 18.93
CA ARG A 61 5.02 -49.71 18.47
C ARG A 61 4.80 -48.23 18.16
N GLU A 62 3.64 -47.87 17.62
CA GLU A 62 3.29 -46.48 17.29
C GLU A 62 2.42 -45.81 18.36
N GLY A 63 2.13 -46.51 19.46
CA GLY A 63 1.40 -45.95 20.59
C GLY A 63 0.03 -45.39 20.21
N TRP A 64 -0.75 -46.11 19.39
CA TRP A 64 -2.05 -45.59 18.91
C TRP A 64 -3.02 -45.23 20.04
N ASP A 65 -2.94 -45.95 21.18
CA ASP A 65 -3.71 -45.68 22.40
C ASP A 65 -3.31 -44.39 23.11
N LYS A 66 -2.08 -43.91 22.88
CA LYS A 66 -1.50 -42.72 23.51
C LYS A 66 -1.77 -41.44 22.72
N ALA A 67 -2.33 -41.56 21.51
CA ALA A 67 -2.64 -40.42 20.67
C ALA A 67 -3.80 -39.60 21.26
N THR A 68 -3.55 -38.33 21.52
CA THR A 68 -4.54 -37.38 22.03
C THR A 68 -5.57 -37.05 20.93
N ALA A 69 -6.71 -36.44 21.31
CA ALA A 69 -7.66 -35.93 20.33
C ALA A 69 -7.00 -34.91 19.37
N THR A 70 -6.04 -34.13 19.88
CA THR A 70 -5.26 -33.16 19.11
C THR A 70 -4.37 -33.85 18.08
N ASP A 71 -3.66 -34.92 18.46
CA ASP A 71 -2.79 -35.67 17.55
C ASP A 71 -3.56 -36.24 16.35
N LYS A 72 -4.78 -36.75 16.61
CA LYS A 72 -5.68 -37.28 15.59
C LYS A 72 -6.13 -36.21 14.60
N VAL A 73 -6.45 -35.01 15.10
CA VAL A 73 -6.84 -33.87 14.27
C VAL A 73 -5.66 -33.35 13.45
N ILE A 74 -4.48 -33.23 14.05
CA ILE A 74 -3.26 -32.81 13.34
C ILE A 74 -2.92 -33.80 12.22
N ASP A 75 -2.97 -35.11 12.48
CA ASP A 75 -2.69 -36.11 11.46
C ASP A 75 -3.68 -36.00 10.28
N ALA A 76 -4.98 -35.85 10.55
CA ALA A 76 -5.99 -35.65 9.51
C ALA A 76 -5.76 -34.38 8.67
N LEU A 77 -5.39 -33.27 9.29
CA LEU A 77 -5.05 -32.01 8.61
C LEU A 77 -3.82 -32.18 7.70
N VAL A 78 -2.76 -32.80 8.22
CA VAL A 78 -1.53 -33.07 7.46
C VAL A 78 -1.81 -33.98 6.27
N GLN A 79 -2.66 -35.02 6.43
CA GLN A 79 -3.02 -35.89 5.32
C GLN A 79 -3.76 -35.14 4.22
N ARG A 80 -4.78 -34.35 4.57
CA ARG A 80 -5.55 -33.60 3.57
C ARG A 80 -4.66 -32.59 2.84
N GLN A 81 -3.74 -31.95 3.56
CA GLN A 81 -2.79 -31.02 2.97
C GLN A 81 -1.84 -31.72 1.99
N ARG A 82 -1.31 -32.90 2.33
CA ARG A 82 -0.47 -33.70 1.43
C ARG A 82 -1.19 -34.10 0.14
N VAL A 83 -2.46 -34.49 0.22
CA VAL A 83 -3.30 -34.81 -0.95
C VAL A 83 -3.42 -33.60 -1.87
N LEU A 84 -3.71 -32.41 -1.32
CA LEU A 84 -3.82 -31.19 -2.12
C LEU A 84 -2.48 -30.75 -2.69
N ILE A 85 -1.37 -30.91 -1.97
CA ILE A 85 -0.02 -30.62 -2.47
C ILE A 85 0.31 -31.51 -3.68
N ALA A 86 0.04 -32.81 -3.57
CA ALA A 86 0.33 -33.81 -4.61
C ALA A 86 -0.59 -33.72 -5.84
N LYS A 87 -1.71 -32.98 -5.77
CA LYS A 87 -2.63 -32.79 -6.89
C LYS A 87 -1.96 -32.04 -8.06
N GLU A 88 -1.84 -32.66 -9.24
CA GLU A 88 -1.20 -32.05 -10.42
C GLU A 88 -1.93 -30.79 -10.90
N ASN A 89 -3.25 -30.89 -11.11
CA ASN A 89 -4.08 -29.79 -11.58
C ASN A 89 -4.85 -29.16 -10.41
N LYS A 90 -4.36 -28.01 -9.92
CA LYS A 90 -4.99 -27.26 -8.83
C LYS A 90 -5.93 -26.17 -9.36
N GLU A 91 -7.13 -26.11 -8.80
CA GLU A 91 -8.13 -25.07 -9.02
C GLU A 91 -8.14 -24.06 -7.85
N GLY A 92 -8.81 -22.91 -8.03
CA GLY A 92 -8.90 -21.88 -6.99
C GLY A 92 -9.41 -22.38 -5.63
N LYS A 93 -10.29 -23.38 -5.62
CA LYS A 93 -10.79 -24.03 -4.38
C LYS A 93 -9.70 -24.82 -3.65
N ASP A 94 -8.76 -25.44 -4.38
CA ASP A 94 -7.68 -26.24 -3.79
C ASP A 94 -6.65 -25.34 -3.10
N PHE A 95 -6.34 -24.18 -3.69
CA PHE A 95 -5.48 -23.18 -3.07
C PHE A 95 -6.10 -22.58 -1.80
N LYS A 96 -7.42 -22.34 -1.82
CA LYS A 96 -8.17 -21.88 -0.65
C LYS A 96 -8.16 -22.93 0.47
N GLU A 97 -8.35 -24.20 0.12
CA GLU A 97 -8.31 -25.30 1.10
C GLU A 97 -6.91 -25.49 1.69
N LEU A 98 -5.84 -25.38 0.87
CA LEU A 98 -4.45 -25.42 1.34
C LEU A 98 -4.13 -24.31 2.34
N ASP A 99 -4.58 -23.08 2.08
CA ASP A 99 -4.40 -21.94 2.99
C ASP A 99 -5.14 -22.16 4.31
N LEU A 100 -6.40 -22.62 4.26
CA LEU A 100 -7.19 -22.92 5.46
C LEU A 100 -6.57 -24.03 6.31
N LEU A 101 -6.11 -25.12 5.69
CA LEU A 101 -5.42 -26.22 6.38
C LEU A 101 -4.09 -25.75 7.00
N GLY A 102 -3.34 -24.89 6.29
CA GLY A 102 -2.10 -24.32 6.80
C GLY A 102 -2.31 -23.46 8.06
N ARG A 103 -3.34 -22.62 8.06
CA ARG A 103 -3.70 -21.77 9.21
C ARG A 103 -4.16 -22.60 10.41
N GLU A 104 -4.93 -23.66 10.18
CA GLU A 104 -5.40 -24.52 11.26
C GLU A 104 -4.25 -25.34 11.88
N MET A 105 -3.31 -25.84 11.07
CA MET A 105 -2.10 -26.48 11.62
C MET A 105 -1.27 -25.52 12.48
N GLU A 106 -1.10 -24.26 12.07
CA GLU A 106 -0.39 -23.26 12.87
C GLU A 106 -1.10 -23.01 14.21
N ARG A 107 -2.43 -22.97 14.21
CA ARG A 107 -3.25 -22.85 15.43
C ARG A 107 -3.03 -24.03 16.37
N GLN A 108 -3.08 -25.26 15.86
CA GLN A 108 -2.88 -26.48 16.67
C GLN A 108 -1.47 -26.55 17.25
N GLN A 109 -0.43 -26.21 16.48
CA GLN A 109 0.95 -26.14 16.98
C GLN A 109 1.15 -25.09 18.08
N ARG A 110 0.46 -23.94 17.98
CA ARG A 110 0.49 -22.91 19.04
C ARG A 110 -0.21 -23.38 20.32
N ILE A 111 -1.28 -24.17 20.22
CA ILE A 111 -1.98 -24.75 21.38
C ILE A 111 -1.08 -25.78 22.06
N GLN A 112 -0.43 -26.66 21.29
CA GLN A 112 0.52 -27.65 21.81
C GLN A 112 1.72 -26.99 22.51
N ALA A 113 2.31 -25.97 21.89
CA ALA A 113 3.41 -25.20 22.49
C ALA A 113 3.01 -24.40 23.75
N ARG A 114 1.72 -24.11 23.95
CA ARG A 114 1.20 -23.52 25.20
C ARG A 114 1.00 -24.57 26.29
N GLY A 115 0.53 -25.77 25.92
CA GLY A 115 0.38 -26.90 26.85
C GLY A 115 1.73 -27.35 27.43
N GLU A 116 2.73 -27.54 26.58
CA GLU A 116 4.08 -27.96 26.98
C GLU A 116 4.78 -26.92 27.90
N ARG A 117 4.47 -25.64 27.74
CA ARG A 117 4.97 -24.56 28.62
C ARG A 117 4.28 -24.52 29.98
N ALA A 118 3.03 -24.97 30.07
CA ALA A 118 2.32 -25.05 31.34
C ALA A 118 2.80 -26.24 32.19
N GLU A 119 3.19 -27.35 31.55
CA GLU A 119 3.69 -28.55 32.23
C GLU A 119 5.18 -28.44 32.64
N GLY A 120 5.99 -27.64 31.94
CA GLY A 120 7.42 -27.44 32.25
C GLY A 120 7.74 -26.45 33.40
N SER A 121 6.73 -25.88 34.07
CA SER A 121 6.90 -24.86 35.12
C SER A 121 7.08 -25.42 36.54
N GLY A 122 7.17 -26.74 36.70
CA GLY A 122 7.19 -27.39 38.00
C GLY A 122 8.37 -28.33 38.18
N ASN A 123 9.62 -27.85 38.15
CA ASN A 123 10.67 -28.43 39.00
C ASN A 123 11.96 -27.58 39.09
N GLU A 124 12.45 -27.51 40.34
CA GLU A 124 13.85 -27.45 40.78
C GLU A 124 14.56 -26.11 41.05
N ASN A 125 14.65 -25.83 42.37
CA ASN A 125 15.81 -25.31 43.08
C ASN A 125 17.08 -26.13 42.79
N GLY A 126 18.24 -25.49 42.62
CA GLY A 126 19.53 -26.18 42.61
C GLY A 126 20.73 -25.30 42.29
N THR A 127 21.44 -24.93 43.36
CA THR A 127 22.79 -24.38 43.53
C THR A 127 23.85 -24.50 42.42
N ALA A 128 24.69 -23.46 42.36
CA ALA A 128 25.84 -23.26 41.50
C ALA A 128 26.99 -24.28 41.63
N SER A 129 27.74 -24.45 40.53
CA SER A 129 29.14 -24.89 40.51
C SER A 129 29.82 -24.39 39.24
N GLU A 130 30.98 -23.75 39.42
CA GLU A 130 31.84 -23.18 38.37
C GLU A 130 32.65 -24.25 37.62
N GLY A 131 32.85 -24.03 36.32
CA GLY A 131 33.79 -24.82 35.51
C GLY A 131 34.09 -24.14 34.18
N LYS A 132 35.25 -23.47 34.11
CA LYS A 132 35.82 -22.89 32.89
C LYS A 132 36.12 -23.97 31.85
N ALA A 133 35.60 -23.81 30.63
CA ALA A 133 36.28 -24.23 29.41
C ALA A 133 35.74 -23.42 28.21
N SER A 134 36.64 -22.71 27.55
CA SER A 134 36.40 -21.86 26.40
C SER A 134 35.98 -22.67 25.18
N THR A 135 34.77 -22.45 24.68
CA THR A 135 34.44 -22.72 23.28
C THR A 135 33.32 -21.76 22.88
N SER A 136 33.64 -20.82 22.00
CA SER A 136 32.71 -19.79 21.54
C SER A 136 31.42 -20.41 20.98
N PRO A 137 30.25 -20.18 21.60
CA PRO A 137 28.99 -20.57 20.98
C PRO A 137 28.64 -19.50 19.96
N ARG A 138 28.63 -19.90 18.67
CA ARG A 138 27.76 -19.28 17.67
C ARG A 138 26.40 -19.07 18.34
N SER A 139 25.99 -17.82 18.48
CA SER A 139 24.70 -17.47 19.05
C SER A 139 23.62 -18.14 18.21
N SER A 140 23.10 -19.27 18.71
CA SER A 140 21.71 -19.59 18.49
C SER A 140 20.97 -18.40 19.06
N SER A 141 20.56 -17.48 18.19
CA SER A 141 19.76 -16.34 18.59
C SER A 141 18.58 -16.92 19.36
N ARG A 142 18.58 -16.75 20.69
CA ARG A 142 17.33 -16.68 21.46
C ARG A 142 16.39 -15.92 20.55
N LYS A 143 15.27 -16.53 20.14
CA LYS A 143 14.22 -15.82 19.41
C LYS A 143 13.89 -14.62 20.28
N SER A 144 14.53 -13.49 19.97
CA SER A 144 14.25 -12.21 20.60
C SER A 144 12.75 -12.06 20.39
N ASN A 145 12.02 -11.91 21.48
CA ASN A 145 10.62 -11.52 21.37
C ASN A 145 10.67 -10.14 20.70
N ARG A 146 10.50 -10.12 19.37
CA ARG A 146 10.54 -8.89 18.57
C ARG A 146 9.37 -8.03 19.00
N ASN A 147 9.58 -6.71 18.99
CA ASN A 147 8.55 -5.71 19.31
C ASN A 147 7.94 -5.88 20.72
N VAL A 148 8.75 -6.29 21.70
CA VAL A 148 8.33 -6.27 23.11
C VAL A 148 8.27 -4.84 23.61
N ILE A 149 7.12 -4.51 24.21
CA ILE A 149 6.87 -3.25 24.89
C ILE A 149 6.56 -3.59 26.34
N THR A 150 7.32 -3.02 27.28
CA THR A 150 7.06 -3.15 28.72
C THR A 150 5.89 -2.25 29.14
N ALA A 151 5.30 -2.50 30.31
CA ALA A 151 4.22 -1.66 30.83
C ALA A 151 4.64 -0.19 31.00
N GLU A 152 5.90 0.06 31.39
CA GLU A 152 6.47 1.40 31.50
C GLU A 152 6.62 2.09 30.14
N GLN A 153 7.10 1.36 29.13
CA GLN A 153 7.20 1.86 27.75
C GLN A 153 5.82 2.14 27.16
N GLU A 154 4.84 1.27 27.40
CA GLU A 154 3.46 1.48 26.98
C GLU A 154 2.86 2.74 27.64
N GLN A 155 3.06 2.92 28.94
CA GLN A 155 2.60 4.11 29.65
C GLN A 155 3.26 5.38 29.10
N ARG A 156 4.57 5.32 28.83
CA ARG A 156 5.30 6.45 28.22
C ARG A 156 4.76 6.80 26.83
N LEU A 157 4.38 5.82 26.01
CA LEU A 157 3.75 6.06 24.71
C LEU A 157 2.37 6.72 24.83
N LYS A 158 1.58 6.32 25.83
CA LYS A 158 0.26 6.92 26.12
C LYS A 158 0.36 8.38 26.59
N GLU A 159 1.43 8.74 27.27
CA GLU A 159 1.72 10.11 27.69
C GLU A 159 2.27 10.93 26.52
N ALA A 160 3.25 10.38 25.81
CA ALA A 160 3.94 11.07 24.72
C ALA A 160 3.00 11.49 23.58
N ILE A 161 1.96 10.70 23.27
CA ILE A 161 0.99 11.12 22.24
C ILE A 161 0.30 12.43 22.63
N ARG A 162 -0.03 12.62 23.92
CA ARG A 162 -0.72 13.82 24.42
C ARG A 162 0.20 15.04 24.44
N GLU A 163 1.47 14.83 24.82
CA GLU A 163 2.51 15.86 24.83
C GLU A 163 2.83 16.40 23.42
N GLN A 164 2.63 15.58 22.39
CA GLN A 164 2.98 15.91 21.00
C GLN A 164 1.82 16.48 20.18
N LEU A 165 0.60 16.56 20.73
CA LEU A 165 -0.54 17.11 20.01
C LEU A 165 -0.34 18.61 19.76
N ILE A 166 -0.66 19.05 18.54
CA ILE A 166 -0.57 20.46 18.16
C ILE A 166 -1.88 20.87 17.49
N GLY A 167 -2.54 21.89 18.04
CA GLY A 167 -3.75 22.52 17.52
C GLY A 167 -4.91 21.55 17.25
N HIS A 168 -5.38 21.49 16.01
CA HIS A 168 -6.53 20.68 15.57
C HIS A 168 -6.41 19.19 15.93
N GLN A 169 -5.20 18.69 16.15
CA GLN A 169 -4.95 17.32 16.60
C GLN A 169 -5.56 17.02 17.98
N HIS A 170 -5.73 18.04 18.84
CA HIS A 170 -6.46 17.90 20.10
C HIS A 170 -7.93 17.51 19.86
N THR A 171 -8.60 18.16 18.91
CA THR A 171 -9.98 17.82 18.53
C THR A 171 -10.09 16.38 18.03
N TRP A 172 -9.14 15.94 17.20
CA TRP A 172 -9.10 14.54 16.75
C TRP A 172 -8.93 13.56 17.92
N PHE A 173 -8.10 13.90 18.90
CA PHE A 173 -7.84 13.09 20.08
C PHE A 173 -9.04 12.98 21.01
N GLU A 174 -9.78 14.07 21.22
CA GLU A 174 -11.02 14.07 21.99
C GLU A 174 -12.09 13.18 21.35
N HIS A 175 -12.18 13.20 20.02
CA HIS A 175 -13.18 12.44 19.27
C HIS A 175 -12.73 11.03 18.86
N ARG A 176 -11.54 10.58 19.28
CA ARG A 176 -10.97 9.27 18.90
C ARG A 176 -11.82 8.05 19.29
N HIS A 177 -12.73 8.22 20.24
CA HIS A 177 -13.62 7.17 20.71
C HIS A 177 -14.78 6.87 19.73
N LEU A 178 -15.06 7.77 18.80
CA LEU A 178 -16.15 7.63 17.83
C LEU A 178 -15.89 6.48 16.87
N ARG A 179 -16.96 5.75 16.55
CA ARG A 179 -16.91 4.57 15.68
C ARG A 179 -16.60 4.93 14.22
N ARG A 180 -17.13 6.05 13.72
CA ARG A 180 -16.97 6.47 12.32
C ARG A 180 -16.60 7.95 12.28
N ARG A 181 -15.38 8.24 11.84
CA ARG A 181 -14.87 9.58 11.59
C ARG A 181 -14.55 9.72 10.11
N ASN A 182 -14.92 10.85 9.53
CA ASN A 182 -14.64 11.17 8.13
C ASN A 182 -14.13 12.60 8.05
N ILE A 183 -12.86 12.78 7.71
CA ILE A 183 -12.14 14.05 7.87
C ILE A 183 -11.61 14.51 6.51
N LEU A 184 -12.12 15.63 6.03
CA LEU A 184 -11.53 16.32 4.90
C LEU A 184 -10.45 17.27 5.43
N LYS A 185 -9.24 17.19 4.89
CA LYS A 185 -8.09 17.90 5.46
C LYS A 185 -7.19 18.54 4.42
N SER A 186 -6.53 19.60 4.84
CA SER A 186 -5.44 20.26 4.13
C SER A 186 -4.18 19.39 4.04
N ARG A 187 -3.35 19.63 3.04
CA ARG A 187 -2.02 19.01 2.95
C ARG A 187 -1.11 19.49 4.08
N GLN A 188 -0.21 18.61 4.51
CA GLN A 188 0.89 18.94 5.45
C GLN A 188 0.46 19.43 6.86
N ILE A 189 -0.77 19.14 7.31
CA ILE A 189 -1.22 19.44 8.69
C ILE A 189 -0.93 18.31 9.70
N GLY A 190 -0.21 17.26 9.31
CA GLY A 190 0.20 16.18 10.23
C GLY A 190 -0.85 15.09 10.48
N ALA A 191 -1.83 14.90 9.59
CA ALA A 191 -2.84 13.83 9.70
C ALA A 191 -2.22 12.42 9.82
N THR A 192 -1.34 12.04 8.89
CA THR A 192 -0.67 10.72 8.90
C THR A 192 0.16 10.52 10.17
N PHE A 193 0.86 11.55 10.65
CA PHE A 193 1.60 11.53 11.91
C PHE A 193 0.67 11.25 13.10
N TYR A 194 -0.40 12.02 13.22
CA TYR A 194 -1.36 11.89 14.30
C TYR A 194 -2.02 10.49 14.31
N PHE A 195 -2.59 10.06 13.18
CA PHE A 195 -3.30 8.78 13.10
C PHE A 195 -2.38 7.56 13.25
N ALA A 196 -1.10 7.67 12.85
CA ALA A 196 -0.09 6.66 13.14
C ALA A 196 0.11 6.47 14.65
N HIS A 197 0.22 7.56 15.40
CA HIS A 197 0.44 7.52 16.85
C HIS A 197 -0.83 7.05 17.57
N GLU A 198 -1.99 7.58 17.17
CA GLU A 198 -3.30 7.18 17.71
C GLU A 198 -3.51 5.67 17.55
N ALA A 199 -3.22 5.13 16.37
CA ALA A 199 -3.34 3.71 16.08
C ALA A 199 -2.40 2.85 16.95
N LEU A 200 -1.13 3.25 17.10
CA LEU A 200 -0.20 2.51 17.97
C LEU A 200 -0.70 2.46 19.41
N VAL A 201 -1.09 3.61 19.97
CA VAL A 201 -1.59 3.69 21.35
C VAL A 201 -2.87 2.88 21.51
N ARG A 202 -3.78 2.97 20.54
CA ARG A 202 -5.01 2.17 20.50
C ARG A 202 -4.74 0.66 20.47
N ALA A 203 -3.78 0.22 19.67
CA ALA A 203 -3.38 -1.17 19.59
C ALA A 203 -2.84 -1.69 20.92
N LEU A 204 -2.04 -0.87 21.61
CA LEU A 204 -1.49 -1.19 22.93
C LEU A 204 -2.60 -1.29 23.99
N GLU A 205 -3.51 -0.32 24.02
CA GLU A 205 -4.62 -0.27 24.97
C GLU A 205 -5.60 -1.44 24.86
N THR A 206 -5.77 -2.01 23.66
CA THR A 206 -6.89 -2.94 23.40
C THR A 206 -6.55 -4.27 22.79
N GLY A 207 -5.32 -4.46 22.32
CA GLY A 207 -4.96 -5.65 21.55
C GLY A 207 -5.67 -5.73 20.18
N THR A 208 -6.37 -4.69 19.76
CA THR A 208 -7.10 -4.66 18.48
C THR A 208 -6.14 -4.36 17.34
N ASN A 209 -6.20 -5.13 16.26
CA ASN A 209 -5.41 -4.88 15.06
C ASN A 209 -5.72 -3.50 14.48
N GLN A 210 -4.72 -2.85 13.88
CA GLN A 210 -4.87 -1.56 13.22
C GLN A 210 -4.52 -1.73 11.74
N ILE A 211 -5.42 -1.27 10.87
CA ILE A 211 -5.37 -1.52 9.45
C ILE A 211 -5.27 -0.17 8.75
N PHE A 212 -4.14 0.06 8.10
CA PHE A 212 -3.85 1.24 7.32
C PHE A 212 -4.08 0.93 5.85
N LEU A 213 -5.10 1.56 5.26
CA LEU A 213 -5.42 1.46 3.85
C LEU A 213 -5.14 2.82 3.20
N SER A 214 -4.28 2.85 2.20
CA SER A 214 -3.87 4.09 1.51
C SER A 214 -3.94 3.92 -0.02
N ALA A 215 -3.71 5.00 -0.78
CA ALA A 215 -3.73 4.95 -2.24
C ALA A 215 -2.68 3.99 -2.84
N SER A 216 -1.56 3.78 -2.16
CA SER A 216 -0.57 2.74 -2.48
C SER A 216 0.05 2.16 -1.21
N ARG A 217 0.66 0.98 -1.32
CA ARG A 217 1.43 0.36 -0.23
C ARG A 217 2.61 1.23 0.20
N ALA A 218 3.25 1.93 -0.76
CA ALA A 218 4.29 2.90 -0.47
C ALA A 218 3.81 4.00 0.50
N GLN A 219 2.60 4.51 0.26
CA GLN A 219 1.97 5.49 1.13
C GLN A 219 1.58 4.90 2.49
N ALA A 220 1.05 3.68 2.53
CA ALA A 220 0.74 2.99 3.78
C ALA A 220 1.99 2.81 4.67
N HIS A 221 3.17 2.60 4.07
CA HIS A 221 4.44 2.50 4.79
C HIS A 221 4.91 3.84 5.40
N VAL A 222 4.30 4.97 5.05
CA VAL A 222 4.53 6.24 5.77
C VAL A 222 4.01 6.14 7.20
N PHE A 223 2.84 5.52 7.43
CA PHE A 223 2.36 5.22 8.78
C PHE A 223 3.36 4.35 9.54
N ARG A 224 3.86 3.30 8.87
CA ARG A 224 4.88 2.40 9.43
C ARG A 224 6.10 3.19 9.93
N SER A 225 6.61 4.11 9.12
CA SER A 225 7.75 4.96 9.49
C SER A 225 7.45 5.86 10.68
N TYR A 226 6.28 6.52 10.71
CA TYR A 226 5.87 7.34 11.86
C TYR A 226 5.74 6.53 13.15
N ILE A 227 5.15 5.34 13.07
CA ILE A 227 5.01 4.42 14.22
C ILE A 227 6.39 4.03 14.76
N GLN A 228 7.32 3.63 13.89
CA GLN A 228 8.67 3.27 14.29
C GLN A 228 9.40 4.45 14.95
N LYS A 229 9.33 5.63 14.35
CA LYS A 229 9.96 6.85 14.90
C LYS A 229 9.35 7.24 16.24
N PHE A 230 8.04 7.14 16.39
CA PHE A 230 7.36 7.44 17.63
C PHE A 230 7.75 6.48 18.75
N ALA A 231 7.69 5.17 18.48
CA ALA A 231 8.08 4.14 19.43
C ALA A 231 9.53 4.28 19.89
N TRP A 232 10.44 4.58 18.95
CA TRP A 232 11.84 4.85 19.26
C TRP A 232 12.01 6.13 20.09
N ASN A 233 11.49 7.26 19.61
CA ASN A 233 11.72 8.56 20.25
C ASN A 233 11.08 8.64 21.65
N ALA A 234 9.88 8.10 21.83
CA ALA A 234 9.16 8.19 23.09
C ALA A 234 9.62 7.15 24.11
N ALA A 235 9.93 5.92 23.69
CA ALA A 235 10.11 4.77 24.59
C ALA A 235 11.34 3.89 24.29
N GLN A 236 12.18 4.30 23.32
CA GLN A 236 13.37 3.55 22.87
C GLN A 236 13.03 2.11 22.43
N VAL A 237 11.85 1.93 21.81
CA VAL A 237 11.40 0.64 21.28
C VAL A 237 11.65 0.60 19.78
N GLU A 238 12.47 -0.36 19.35
CA GLU A 238 12.62 -0.68 17.94
C GLU A 238 11.50 -1.61 17.47
N LEU A 239 10.58 -1.08 16.67
CA LEU A 239 9.52 -1.88 16.06
C LEU A 239 9.89 -2.31 14.63
N THR A 240 9.63 -3.57 14.30
CA THR A 240 9.99 -4.18 13.01
C THR A 240 8.88 -5.09 12.48
N GLY A 241 8.97 -5.46 11.20
CA GLY A 241 7.99 -6.33 10.52
C GLY A 241 6.99 -5.57 9.66
N ASP A 242 6.26 -6.35 8.85
CA ASP A 242 5.14 -5.94 7.99
C ASP A 242 4.31 -7.21 7.67
N PRO A 243 3.20 -7.48 8.38
CA PRO A 243 2.63 -6.69 9.48
C PRO A 243 3.53 -6.56 10.70
N MET A 244 3.38 -5.46 11.44
CA MET A 244 4.09 -5.23 12.70
C MET A 244 3.31 -5.89 13.85
N ARG A 245 3.85 -6.97 14.43
CA ARG A 245 3.19 -7.69 15.53
C ARG A 245 3.65 -7.16 16.88
N LEU A 246 2.72 -6.78 17.76
CA LEU A 246 3.01 -6.30 19.12
C LEU A 246 2.96 -7.45 20.13
N SER A 247 3.60 -7.27 21.29
CA SER A 247 3.64 -8.27 22.37
C SER A 247 2.27 -8.64 22.95
N ASN A 248 1.27 -7.74 22.85
CA ASN A 248 -0.10 -7.97 23.30
C ASN A 248 -0.98 -8.71 22.26
N GLY A 249 -0.42 -9.09 21.10
CA GLY A 249 -1.10 -9.82 20.04
C GLY A 249 -1.75 -8.96 18.96
N ALA A 250 -1.79 -7.63 19.11
CA ALA A 250 -2.24 -6.75 18.05
C ALA A 250 -1.28 -6.74 16.85
N GLU A 251 -1.84 -6.64 15.65
CA GLU A 251 -1.09 -6.44 14.41
C GLU A 251 -1.34 -5.05 13.81
N LEU A 252 -0.28 -4.40 13.36
CA LEU A 252 -0.31 -3.18 12.55
C LEU A 252 -0.11 -3.58 11.08
N ILE A 253 -1.14 -3.43 10.27
CA ILE A 253 -1.25 -4.00 8.93
C ILE A 253 -1.30 -2.86 7.90
N PHE A 254 -0.38 -2.85 6.94
CA PHE A 254 -0.23 -1.77 5.95
C PHE A 254 -0.63 -2.28 4.55
N LEU A 255 -1.72 -1.75 4.00
CA LEU A 255 -2.34 -2.21 2.77
C LEU A 255 -2.41 -1.08 1.73
N GLY A 256 -2.15 -1.45 0.48
CA GLY A 256 -2.47 -0.63 -0.69
C GLY A 256 -3.87 -0.90 -1.23
N THR A 257 -4.11 -0.56 -2.49
CA THR A 257 -5.47 -0.56 -3.10
C THR A 257 -5.97 -1.93 -3.59
N SER A 258 -5.27 -3.02 -3.27
CA SER A 258 -5.70 -4.37 -3.63
C SER A 258 -6.87 -4.84 -2.75
N SER A 259 -8.08 -4.83 -3.33
CA SER A 259 -9.28 -5.35 -2.65
C SER A 259 -9.19 -6.83 -2.26
N ARG A 260 -8.33 -7.61 -2.93
CA ARG A 260 -8.10 -9.04 -2.62
C ARG A 260 -7.34 -9.23 -1.31
N THR A 261 -6.38 -8.37 -0.99
CA THR A 261 -5.62 -8.45 0.26
C THR A 261 -6.40 -7.86 1.43
N ALA A 262 -7.31 -6.92 1.18
CA ALA A 262 -8.12 -6.29 2.22
C ALA A 262 -9.19 -7.21 2.85
N GLN A 263 -9.71 -8.24 2.16
CA GLN A 263 -10.88 -9.00 2.67
C GLN A 263 -10.65 -9.86 3.93
N SER A 264 -9.41 -10.20 4.29
CA SER A 264 -9.13 -11.20 5.33
C SER A 264 -8.88 -10.66 6.74
N TYR A 265 -8.68 -9.35 6.89
CA TYR A 265 -8.27 -8.78 8.17
C TYR A 265 -9.45 -8.21 8.96
N ASN A 266 -9.32 -8.18 10.29
CA ASN A 266 -10.29 -7.63 11.22
C ASN A 266 -9.57 -6.69 12.19
N GLY A 267 -10.05 -5.45 12.34
CA GLY A 267 -9.37 -4.42 13.14
C GLY A 267 -9.94 -3.02 12.93
N ASP A 268 -9.36 -2.04 13.64
CA ASP A 268 -9.64 -0.62 13.46
C ASP A 268 -9.08 -0.16 12.10
N LEU A 269 -9.91 0.51 11.29
CA LEU A 269 -9.58 0.94 9.94
C LEU A 269 -9.20 2.42 9.90
N TYR A 270 -8.06 2.71 9.29
CA TYR A 270 -7.63 4.04 8.86
C TYR A 270 -7.54 4.06 7.33
N PHE A 271 -8.40 4.83 6.69
CA PHE A 271 -8.46 4.93 5.23
C PHE A 271 -7.98 6.31 4.78
N ASP A 272 -6.70 6.38 4.42
CA ASP A 272 -5.97 7.58 4.02
C ASP A 272 -6.11 7.89 2.52
N GLU A 273 -6.16 9.17 2.20
CA GLU A 273 -6.29 9.75 0.85
C GLU A 273 -7.37 9.05 -0.02
N TYR A 274 -8.51 8.71 0.58
CA TYR A 274 -9.55 7.94 -0.11
C TYR A 274 -10.19 8.65 -1.32
N PHE A 275 -10.05 9.98 -1.45
CA PHE A 275 -10.46 10.73 -2.66
C PHE A 275 -9.49 10.57 -3.84
N TRP A 276 -8.37 9.86 -3.65
CA TRP A 276 -7.37 9.62 -4.68
C TRP A 276 -7.32 8.16 -5.13
N VAL A 277 -8.10 7.31 -4.48
CA VAL A 277 -8.14 5.87 -4.69
C VAL A 277 -9.03 5.51 -5.87
N SER A 278 -8.52 4.66 -6.76
CA SER A 278 -9.33 4.04 -7.82
C SER A 278 -10.23 2.92 -7.29
N ASN A 279 -11.43 2.80 -7.85
CA ASN A 279 -12.44 1.82 -7.44
C ASN A 279 -12.82 1.89 -5.95
N PHE A 280 -12.80 3.09 -5.37
CA PHE A 280 -13.19 3.38 -4.00
C PHE A 280 -14.52 2.75 -3.60
N ALA A 281 -15.56 2.71 -4.44
CA ALA A 281 -16.83 2.11 -4.04
C ALA A 281 -16.68 0.61 -3.69
N THR A 282 -15.87 -0.11 -4.47
CA THR A 282 -15.56 -1.53 -4.22
C THR A 282 -14.62 -1.68 -3.02
N LEU A 283 -13.56 -0.86 -2.97
CA LEU A 283 -12.56 -0.97 -1.92
C LEU A 283 -13.14 -0.57 -0.55
N ASN A 284 -13.92 0.51 -0.48
CA ASN A 284 -14.60 0.96 0.72
C ASN A 284 -15.61 -0.08 1.23
N LYS A 285 -16.36 -0.75 0.34
CA LYS A 285 -17.25 -1.84 0.73
C LYS A 285 -16.49 -2.98 1.42
N VAL A 286 -15.33 -3.37 0.88
CA VAL A 286 -14.47 -4.38 1.49
C VAL A 286 -13.87 -3.87 2.81
N ALA A 287 -13.33 -2.65 2.81
CA ALA A 287 -12.66 -2.06 3.95
C ALA A 287 -13.60 -1.90 5.16
N MET A 288 -14.83 -1.41 4.92
CA MET A 288 -15.85 -1.32 5.96
C MET A 288 -16.22 -2.70 6.53
N GLY A 289 -16.16 -3.76 5.73
CA GLY A 289 -16.36 -5.14 6.18
C GLY A 289 -15.31 -5.60 7.21
N MET A 290 -14.09 -5.08 7.13
CA MET A 290 -12.99 -5.40 8.06
C MET A 290 -13.25 -4.86 9.48
N ALA A 291 -14.02 -3.77 9.59
CA ALA A 291 -14.37 -3.09 10.84
C ALA A 291 -15.84 -3.31 11.27
N THR A 292 -16.43 -4.47 10.90
CA THR A 292 -17.86 -4.75 11.12
C THR A 292 -18.24 -4.81 12.62
N HIS A 293 -17.38 -5.35 13.49
CA HIS A 293 -17.69 -5.48 14.92
C HIS A 293 -17.86 -4.12 15.60
N SER A 294 -18.83 -4.00 16.50
CA SER A 294 -19.25 -2.74 17.14
C SER A 294 -18.15 -1.97 17.88
N HIS A 295 -17.16 -2.68 18.44
CA HIS A 295 -16.03 -2.10 19.16
C HIS A 295 -14.92 -1.55 18.25
N LEU A 296 -14.96 -1.89 16.94
CA LEU A 296 -13.98 -1.43 15.97
C LEU A 296 -14.30 -0.02 15.48
N ARG A 297 -13.29 0.70 15.02
CA ARG A 297 -13.39 2.08 14.54
C ARG A 297 -13.04 2.17 13.06
N MET A 298 -13.59 3.18 12.40
CA MET A 298 -13.33 3.52 11.01
C MET A 298 -13.02 5.02 10.95
N THR A 299 -11.85 5.35 10.41
CA THR A 299 -11.39 6.73 10.25
C THR A 299 -10.99 6.94 8.80
N HIS A 300 -11.86 7.60 8.04
CA HIS A 300 -11.57 8.05 6.69
C HIS A 300 -10.99 9.45 6.75
N PHE A 301 -9.89 9.71 6.05
CA PHE A 301 -9.36 11.06 5.94
C PHE A 301 -8.63 11.26 4.63
N SER A 302 -8.75 12.45 4.04
CA SER A 302 -8.22 12.69 2.70
C SER A 302 -8.14 14.18 2.40
N THR A 303 -7.23 14.55 1.51
CA THR A 303 -7.35 15.80 0.75
C THR A 303 -8.42 15.64 -0.34
N PRO A 304 -9.13 16.71 -0.74
CA PRO A 304 -10.14 16.61 -1.80
C PRO A 304 -9.50 16.46 -3.19
N SER A 305 -10.15 15.67 -4.05
CA SER A 305 -9.82 15.58 -5.48
C SER A 305 -10.85 16.38 -6.31
N THR A 306 -11.76 15.70 -6.99
CA THR A 306 -12.85 16.26 -7.80
C THR A 306 -14.22 15.82 -7.30
N LYS A 307 -15.25 16.62 -7.58
CA LYS A 307 -16.66 16.25 -7.33
C LYS A 307 -17.11 15.04 -8.16
N THR A 308 -16.44 14.74 -9.27
CA THR A 308 -16.73 13.58 -10.11
C THR A 308 -16.15 12.27 -9.57
N HIS A 309 -15.36 12.33 -8.48
CA HIS A 309 -14.82 11.13 -7.83
C HIS A 309 -15.94 10.28 -7.22
N GLU A 310 -15.82 8.95 -7.32
CA GLU A 310 -16.82 8.00 -6.80
C GLU A 310 -17.00 8.03 -5.26
N ALA A 311 -16.05 8.65 -4.56
CA ALA A 311 -16.09 8.86 -3.11
C ALA A 311 -16.87 10.12 -2.71
N TYR A 312 -17.14 11.04 -3.63
CA TYR A 312 -17.88 12.27 -3.34
C TYR A 312 -19.30 12.00 -2.82
N PRO A 313 -20.07 11.02 -3.35
CA PRO A 313 -21.32 10.58 -2.73
C PRO A 313 -21.19 10.03 -1.30
N PHE A 314 -20.06 9.42 -0.94
CA PHE A 314 -19.83 8.93 0.43
C PHE A 314 -19.62 10.09 1.42
N TRP A 315 -18.88 11.12 1.00
CA TRP A 315 -18.67 12.33 1.79
C TRP A 315 -19.97 13.14 1.98
N THR A 316 -20.73 13.36 0.91
CA THR A 316 -21.96 14.17 0.92
C THR A 316 -23.15 13.50 1.61
N GLY A 317 -23.08 12.20 1.90
CA GLY A 317 -24.22 11.42 2.40
C GLY A 317 -25.15 10.91 1.30
N ALA A 318 -24.94 11.31 0.03
CA ALA A 318 -25.73 10.81 -1.10
C ALA A 318 -25.64 9.27 -1.26
N HIS A 319 -24.51 8.67 -0.87
CA HIS A 319 -24.37 7.22 -0.81
C HIS A 319 -25.27 6.58 0.27
N PHE A 320 -25.42 7.22 1.44
CA PHE A 320 -26.30 6.75 2.51
C PHE A 320 -27.77 6.83 2.11
N ASN A 321 -28.14 7.91 1.41
CA ASN A 321 -29.50 8.15 0.92
C ASN A 321 -29.91 7.25 -0.26
N ARG A 322 -28.94 6.58 -0.89
CA ARG A 322 -29.19 5.71 -2.03
C ARG A 322 -30.13 4.57 -1.60
N ASP A 323 -31.16 4.34 -2.42
CA ASP A 323 -32.16 3.29 -2.22
C ASP A 323 -32.97 3.41 -0.91
N ARG A 324 -32.92 4.58 -0.24
CA ARG A 324 -33.77 4.90 0.92
C ARG A 324 -35.01 5.70 0.51
N ALA A 325 -36.09 5.48 1.26
CA ALA A 325 -37.31 6.29 1.21
C ALA A 325 -37.01 7.74 1.64
N ASP A 326 -37.79 8.70 1.14
CA ASP A 326 -37.51 10.13 1.32
C ASP A 326 -37.50 10.57 2.81
N ASP A 327 -38.27 9.90 3.67
CA ASP A 327 -38.36 10.12 5.11
C ASP A 327 -37.18 9.54 5.91
N GLU A 328 -36.41 8.62 5.32
CA GLU A 328 -35.16 8.08 5.89
C GLU A 328 -33.90 8.79 5.39
N ARG A 329 -34.04 9.69 4.41
CA ARG A 329 -32.90 10.43 3.84
C ARG A 329 -32.43 11.51 4.80
N VAL A 330 -31.13 11.77 4.76
CA VAL A 330 -30.49 12.82 5.55
C VAL A 330 -29.90 13.87 4.63
N GLU A 331 -30.12 15.13 4.95
CA GLU A 331 -29.41 16.24 4.33
C GLU A 331 -28.21 16.60 5.20
N ILE A 332 -27.02 16.64 4.60
CA ILE A 332 -25.78 16.94 5.30
C ILE A 332 -25.23 18.25 4.71
N ASP A 333 -25.25 19.30 5.52
CA ASP A 333 -24.55 20.54 5.19
C ASP A 333 -23.03 20.30 5.28
N ILE A 334 -22.42 20.14 4.10
CA ILE A 334 -20.98 19.92 3.91
C ILE A 334 -20.17 21.21 3.79
N SER A 335 -20.74 22.37 4.11
CA SER A 335 -19.99 23.63 4.16
C SER A 335 -18.91 23.59 5.23
N HIS A 336 -17.83 24.35 4.99
CA HIS A 336 -16.78 24.55 5.98
C HIS A 336 -17.34 25.10 7.30
N THR A 337 -18.24 26.09 7.24
CA THR A 337 -18.90 26.66 8.42
C THR A 337 -19.62 25.62 9.29
N SER A 338 -20.30 24.65 8.68
CA SER A 338 -20.99 23.56 9.39
C SER A 338 -20.03 22.53 9.99
N LEU A 339 -18.91 22.24 9.30
CA LEU A 339 -18.05 21.09 9.61
C LEU A 339 -16.68 21.44 10.22
N ALA A 340 -16.26 22.71 10.28
CA ALA A 340 -14.92 23.09 10.77
C ALA A 340 -14.63 22.59 12.20
N ARG A 341 -15.64 22.63 13.07
CA ARG A 341 -15.53 22.19 14.47
C ARG A 341 -15.78 20.68 14.70
N GLY A 342 -16.07 19.95 13.63
CA GLY A 342 -16.50 18.56 13.73
C GLY A 342 -17.98 18.44 14.10
N ARG A 343 -18.70 17.54 13.44
CA ARG A 343 -20.14 17.35 13.65
C ARG A 343 -20.55 15.89 13.46
N GLN A 344 -21.35 15.37 14.38
CA GLN A 344 -22.05 14.11 14.17
C GLN A 344 -23.19 14.32 13.16
N CYS A 345 -23.12 13.69 12.00
CA CYS A 345 -24.12 13.82 10.93
C CYS A 345 -25.21 12.74 11.02
N GLY A 346 -26.33 12.98 10.33
CA GLY A 346 -27.51 12.09 10.35
C GLY A 346 -27.27 10.68 9.80
N ASP A 347 -26.22 10.48 9.00
CA ASP A 347 -25.83 9.16 8.48
C ASP A 347 -24.93 8.36 9.45
N GLY A 348 -24.73 8.87 10.68
CA GLY A 348 -23.95 8.22 11.73
C GLY A 348 -22.44 8.39 11.61
N GLN A 349 -21.95 9.25 10.72
CA GLN A 349 -20.52 9.60 10.65
C GLN A 349 -20.26 10.95 11.32
N TRP A 350 -19.19 11.04 12.10
CA TRP A 350 -18.65 12.33 12.53
C TRP A 350 -17.78 12.91 11.42
N ARG A 351 -18.11 14.12 10.96
CA ARG A 351 -17.38 14.80 9.88
C ARG A 351 -16.67 16.04 10.37
N GLN A 352 -15.48 16.28 9.83
CA GLN A 352 -14.76 17.54 10.02
C GLN A 352 -14.08 18.00 8.73
N ILE A 353 -14.02 19.32 8.51
CA ILE A 353 -13.14 19.95 7.52
C ILE A 353 -12.03 20.69 8.27
N VAL A 354 -10.77 20.45 7.94
CA VAL A 354 -9.61 21.16 8.52
C VAL A 354 -8.76 21.76 7.41
N THR A 355 -8.93 23.06 7.16
CA THR A 355 -8.12 23.84 6.23
C THR A 355 -6.75 24.18 6.82
N ALA A 356 -5.82 24.69 6.00
CA ALA A 356 -4.55 25.22 6.49
C ALA A 356 -4.78 26.40 7.45
N GLU A 357 -5.78 27.25 7.18
CA GLU A 357 -6.14 28.34 8.06
C GLU A 357 -6.68 27.84 9.41
N ASP A 358 -7.56 26.83 9.41
CA ASP A 358 -8.03 26.22 10.66
C ASP A 358 -6.88 25.61 11.45
N ALA A 359 -5.96 24.93 10.77
CA ALA A 359 -4.80 24.33 11.40
C ALA A 359 -3.95 25.42 12.08
N VAL A 360 -3.60 26.50 11.38
CA VAL A 360 -2.81 27.61 11.96
C VAL A 360 -3.58 28.29 13.08
N ALA A 361 -4.87 28.60 12.89
CA ALA A 361 -5.72 29.22 13.90
C ALA A 361 -5.86 28.35 15.17
N SER A 362 -5.80 27.03 15.03
CA SER A 362 -5.80 26.10 16.17
C SER A 362 -4.46 26.03 16.92
N GLY A 363 -3.39 26.66 16.41
CA GLY A 363 -2.05 26.64 17.01
C GLY A 363 -1.05 25.73 16.30
N PHE A 364 -1.33 25.28 15.06
CA PHE A 364 -0.37 24.52 14.26
C PHE A 364 0.71 25.43 13.68
N THR A 365 1.91 25.41 14.28
CA THR A 365 3.01 26.35 14.00
C THR A 365 3.94 25.93 12.85
N LYS A 366 3.65 24.83 12.13
CA LYS A 366 4.53 24.30 11.08
C LYS A 366 4.15 24.73 9.66
N LEU A 367 3.11 25.56 9.52
CA LEU A 367 2.70 26.12 8.23
C LEU A 367 2.93 27.62 8.20
N ASP A 368 3.40 28.10 7.05
CA ASP A 368 3.45 29.51 6.70
C ASP A 368 2.37 29.76 5.63
N LEU A 369 1.26 30.38 6.03
CA LEU A 369 0.14 30.63 5.10
C LEU A 369 0.50 31.63 4.02
N GLU A 370 1.39 32.59 4.30
CA GLU A 370 1.79 33.61 3.33
C GLU A 370 2.69 32.99 2.26
N ASP A 371 3.65 32.16 2.66
CA ASP A 371 4.45 31.37 1.71
C ASP A 371 3.55 30.43 0.89
N LEU A 372 2.60 29.75 1.52
CA LEU A 372 1.68 28.86 0.80
C LEU A 372 0.81 29.62 -0.21
N ARG A 373 0.28 30.79 0.15
CA ARG A 373 -0.55 31.62 -0.75
C ARG A 373 0.26 32.22 -1.89
N SER A 374 1.47 32.71 -1.61
CA SER A 374 2.30 33.35 -2.63
C SER A 374 2.87 32.36 -3.64
N THR A 375 2.97 31.08 -3.27
CA THR A 375 3.74 30.10 -4.07
C THR A 375 2.89 28.96 -4.61
N ASN A 376 1.61 28.98 -4.30
CA ASN A 376 0.60 28.22 -5.00
C ASN A 376 -0.29 29.19 -5.73
N SER A 377 -0.74 28.77 -6.90
CA SER A 377 -1.82 29.47 -7.56
C SER A 377 -3.08 29.48 -6.67
N PRO A 378 -3.91 30.53 -6.67
CA PRO A 378 -5.24 30.52 -6.05
C PRO A 378 -6.03 29.20 -6.17
N ALA A 379 -6.13 28.60 -7.36
CA ALA A 379 -6.87 27.34 -7.49
C ALA A 379 -6.19 26.15 -6.78
N ASP A 380 -4.86 26.04 -6.85
CA ASP A 380 -4.13 25.01 -6.12
C ASP A 380 -4.20 25.27 -4.61
N PHE A 381 -4.13 26.54 -4.19
CA PHE A 381 -4.24 26.92 -2.80
C PHE A 381 -5.60 26.50 -2.22
N GLU A 382 -6.68 26.83 -2.94
CA GLU A 382 -8.03 26.47 -2.55
C GLU A 382 -8.22 24.94 -2.45
N ASN A 383 -7.72 24.17 -3.41
CA ASN A 383 -7.85 22.71 -3.38
C ASN A 383 -6.97 22.05 -2.31
N LEU A 384 -5.67 22.37 -2.31
CA LEU A 384 -4.67 21.67 -1.52
C LEU A 384 -4.70 22.08 -0.03
N TYR A 385 -5.05 23.33 0.23
CA TYR A 385 -4.95 23.93 1.56
C TYR A 385 -6.30 24.37 2.13
N MET A 386 -7.28 24.76 1.29
CA MET A 386 -8.61 25.18 1.76
C MET A 386 -9.71 24.11 1.58
N CYS A 387 -9.31 22.87 1.28
CA CYS A 387 -10.22 21.72 1.19
C CYS A 387 -11.33 21.88 0.14
N GLN A 388 -11.11 22.64 -0.93
CA GLN A 388 -12.07 22.79 -2.03
C GLN A 388 -11.93 21.66 -3.05
N PHE A 389 -13.04 21.12 -3.54
CA PHE A 389 -13.00 20.14 -4.63
C PHE A 389 -12.80 20.82 -5.99
N VAL A 390 -11.93 20.25 -6.82
CA VAL A 390 -11.70 20.74 -8.19
C VAL A 390 -12.90 20.41 -9.07
N ASP A 391 -13.24 21.33 -9.97
CA ASP A 391 -14.08 21.07 -11.12
C ASP A 391 -13.20 20.69 -12.32
N ASP A 392 -13.18 19.40 -12.66
CA ASP A 392 -12.32 18.85 -13.71
C ASP A 392 -12.97 18.89 -15.11
N THR A 393 -14.17 19.47 -15.27
CA THR A 393 -14.88 19.53 -16.56
C THR A 393 -14.14 20.31 -17.65
N SER A 394 -13.28 21.26 -17.25
CA SER A 394 -12.47 22.09 -18.16
C SER A 394 -11.05 21.57 -18.40
N SER A 395 -10.65 20.50 -17.70
CA SER A 395 -9.32 19.88 -17.84
C SER A 395 -9.19 19.15 -19.19
N VAL A 396 -8.02 19.26 -19.80
CA VAL A 396 -7.65 18.45 -20.98
C VAL A 396 -7.49 16.98 -20.62
N PHE A 397 -6.95 16.71 -19.43
CA PHE A 397 -6.76 15.37 -18.89
C PHE A 397 -7.84 15.12 -17.84
N ALA A 398 -8.96 14.51 -18.24
CA ALA A 398 -10.05 14.20 -17.32
C ALA A 398 -9.57 13.31 -16.16
N PHE A 399 -10.11 13.52 -14.96
CA PHE A 399 -9.67 12.81 -13.75
C PHE A 399 -9.69 11.29 -13.91
N ARG A 400 -10.74 10.74 -14.52
CA ARG A 400 -10.87 9.29 -14.76
C ARG A 400 -9.74 8.71 -15.61
N LEU A 401 -9.20 9.48 -16.56
CA LEU A 401 -8.08 9.04 -17.40
C LEU A 401 -6.77 9.07 -16.62
N VAL A 402 -6.53 10.13 -15.87
CA VAL A 402 -5.34 10.27 -15.01
C VAL A 402 -5.34 9.20 -13.91
N GLN A 403 -6.49 8.95 -13.28
CA GLN A 403 -6.66 7.92 -12.27
C GLN A 403 -6.43 6.51 -12.82
N ALA A 404 -6.73 6.25 -14.09
CA ALA A 404 -6.43 4.96 -14.73
C ALA A 404 -4.92 4.72 -14.93
N CYS A 405 -4.09 5.75 -14.78
CA CYS A 405 -2.63 5.68 -14.77
C CYS A 405 -2.05 5.55 -13.36
N MET A 406 -2.86 5.67 -12.31
CA MET A 406 -2.42 5.54 -10.92
C MET A 406 -2.42 4.05 -10.51
N VAL A 407 -1.24 3.54 -10.14
CA VAL A 407 -1.05 2.13 -9.75
C VAL A 407 -0.40 2.02 -8.37
N ASP A 408 -0.58 0.89 -7.70
CA ASP A 408 0.26 0.56 -6.55
C ASP A 408 1.63 0.11 -7.07
N SER A 409 2.61 1.00 -7.08
CA SER A 409 3.89 0.73 -7.72
C SER A 409 4.65 -0.43 -7.07
N TRP A 410 4.46 -0.68 -5.78
CA TRP A 410 5.16 -1.74 -5.05
C TRP A 410 4.60 -3.13 -5.36
N ASP A 411 3.31 -3.19 -5.66
CA ASP A 411 2.65 -4.44 -6.05
C ASP A 411 2.76 -4.68 -7.57
N VAL A 412 2.68 -3.63 -8.39
CA VAL A 412 2.65 -3.73 -9.86
C VAL A 412 4.05 -3.77 -10.47
N TRP A 413 5.02 -2.99 -9.97
CA TRP A 413 6.36 -2.92 -10.55
C TRP A 413 7.33 -3.85 -9.83
N THR A 414 7.53 -5.04 -10.37
CA THR A 414 8.39 -6.08 -9.75
C THR A 414 9.89 -5.81 -9.91
N ASP A 415 10.28 -4.98 -10.88
CA ASP A 415 11.65 -4.62 -11.26
C ASP A 415 12.13 -3.27 -10.68
N VAL A 416 11.26 -2.54 -9.99
CA VAL A 416 11.63 -1.31 -9.25
C VAL A 416 11.85 -1.68 -7.78
N LYS A 417 12.99 -1.27 -7.22
CA LYS A 417 13.38 -1.50 -5.82
C LYS A 417 13.68 -0.16 -5.14
N PRO A 418 12.66 0.55 -4.64
CA PRO A 418 12.77 1.94 -4.17
C PRO A 418 13.83 2.20 -3.09
N LEU A 419 14.20 1.17 -2.32
CA LEU A 419 15.13 1.26 -1.19
C LEU A 419 16.59 0.99 -1.55
N LEU A 420 16.90 0.69 -2.82
CA LEU A 420 18.27 0.51 -3.29
C LEU A 420 18.84 1.82 -3.81
N ASP A 421 20.16 1.96 -3.79
CA ASP A 421 20.87 3.14 -4.33
C ASP A 421 20.53 3.42 -5.78
N ARG A 422 20.28 2.36 -6.56
CA ARG A 422 19.77 2.41 -7.94
C ARG A 422 18.39 1.76 -8.01
N PRO A 423 17.30 2.51 -7.79
CA PRO A 423 15.96 1.94 -7.69
C PRO A 423 15.50 1.17 -8.93
N PHE A 424 16.07 1.48 -10.09
CA PHE A 424 15.73 0.85 -11.37
C PHE A 424 16.94 0.19 -12.06
N GLY A 425 17.97 -0.15 -11.26
CA GLY A 425 19.19 -0.78 -11.76
C GLY A 425 19.86 0.00 -12.89
N TRP A 426 20.21 -0.70 -13.96
CA TRP A 426 20.84 -0.13 -15.16
C TRP A 426 19.88 0.02 -16.35
N LYS A 427 18.58 -0.15 -16.13
CA LYS A 427 17.59 0.04 -17.19
C LYS A 427 17.51 1.53 -17.57
N PRO A 428 17.30 1.84 -18.86
CA PRO A 428 17.29 3.21 -19.32
C PRO A 428 16.13 3.98 -18.69
N VAL A 429 16.38 5.25 -18.36
CA VAL A 429 15.34 6.22 -17.98
C VAL A 429 15.49 7.51 -18.77
N TRP A 430 14.42 8.28 -18.82
CA TRP A 430 14.33 9.60 -19.43
C TRP A 430 14.01 10.64 -18.37
N ILE A 431 14.58 11.84 -18.49
CA ILE A 431 14.27 12.97 -17.62
C ILE A 431 13.58 14.04 -18.46
N GLY A 432 12.49 14.58 -17.93
CA GLY A 432 11.88 15.80 -18.44
C GLY A 432 11.89 16.86 -17.35
N TYR A 433 12.17 18.09 -17.76
CA TYR A 433 12.35 19.21 -16.86
C TYR A 433 11.64 20.45 -17.39
N ASP A 434 10.82 21.06 -16.53
CA ASP A 434 10.09 22.31 -16.77
C ASP A 434 10.59 23.35 -15.74
N PRO A 435 11.47 24.27 -16.15
CA PRO A 435 12.05 25.26 -15.26
C PRO A 435 11.06 26.35 -14.89
N ALA A 436 11.22 26.92 -13.69
CA ALA A 436 10.41 28.02 -13.19
C ALA A 436 11.28 29.21 -12.76
N LEU A 437 10.82 30.43 -13.03
CA LEU A 437 11.47 31.67 -12.60
C LEU A 437 11.53 31.74 -11.06
N THR A 438 12.35 32.65 -10.53
CA THR A 438 12.39 33.01 -9.11
C THR A 438 10.98 33.29 -8.57
N GLY A 439 10.50 32.43 -7.67
CA GLY A 439 9.17 32.51 -7.04
C GLY A 439 8.34 31.25 -7.25
N ASP A 440 8.38 30.68 -8.47
CA ASP A 440 7.63 29.48 -8.85
C ASP A 440 8.45 28.19 -8.67
N ALA A 441 7.78 27.03 -8.68
CA ALA A 441 8.42 25.74 -8.53
C ALA A 441 8.72 25.08 -9.89
N ALA A 442 9.98 24.70 -10.11
CA ALA A 442 10.40 23.94 -11.28
C ALA A 442 10.05 22.46 -11.12
N GLY A 443 9.48 21.86 -12.17
CA GLY A 443 9.09 20.45 -12.23
C GLY A 443 10.18 19.59 -12.85
N CYS A 444 10.52 18.45 -12.21
CA CYS A 444 11.44 17.46 -12.75
C CYS A 444 10.83 16.07 -12.62
N VAL A 445 10.84 15.27 -13.69
CA VAL A 445 10.25 13.93 -13.72
C VAL A 445 11.20 12.92 -14.36
N VAL A 446 11.40 11.78 -13.69
CA VAL A 446 12.15 10.62 -14.19
C VAL A 446 11.16 9.54 -14.65
N ILE A 447 11.24 9.15 -15.93
CA ILE A 447 10.35 8.16 -16.54
C ILE A 447 11.15 6.96 -17.05
N ALA A 448 10.74 5.76 -16.70
CA ALA A 448 11.16 4.56 -17.41
C ALA A 448 10.34 4.43 -18.71
N PRO A 449 10.98 4.50 -19.89
CA PRO A 449 10.33 4.16 -21.14
C PRO A 449 10.00 2.67 -21.21
N PRO A 450 9.05 2.26 -22.06
CA PRO A 450 8.76 0.85 -22.27
C PRO A 450 9.90 0.15 -23.00
N GLU A 451 10.17 -1.11 -22.63
CA GLU A 451 11.15 -1.95 -23.33
C GLU A 451 10.66 -2.40 -24.71
N GLN A 452 9.33 -2.44 -24.91
CA GLN A 452 8.68 -2.85 -26.14
C GLN A 452 7.81 -1.71 -26.71
N PRO A 453 7.68 -1.61 -28.05
CA PRO A 453 6.71 -0.72 -28.67
C PRO A 453 5.33 -0.86 -28.03
N ASN A 454 4.64 0.26 -27.83
CA ASN A 454 3.32 0.30 -27.19
C ASN A 454 3.24 -0.17 -25.72
N GLY A 455 4.38 -0.42 -25.06
CA GLY A 455 4.41 -0.72 -23.63
C GLY A 455 4.12 0.49 -22.74
N LYS A 456 4.21 0.26 -21.42
CA LYS A 456 3.91 1.29 -20.41
C LYS A 456 5.15 2.11 -20.03
N PHE A 457 4.99 3.43 -20.03
CA PHE A 457 5.85 4.39 -19.36
C PHE A 457 5.58 4.37 -17.87
N ARG A 458 6.63 4.49 -17.04
CA ARG A 458 6.49 4.51 -15.58
C ARG A 458 7.20 5.71 -15.01
N VAL A 459 6.49 6.61 -14.34
CA VAL A 459 7.10 7.72 -13.61
C VAL A 459 7.70 7.18 -12.33
N LEU A 460 9.03 7.11 -12.28
CA LEU A 460 9.77 6.52 -11.16
C LEU A 460 9.98 7.52 -10.03
N GLU A 461 10.26 8.77 -10.38
CA GLU A 461 10.61 9.82 -9.42
C GLU A 461 10.17 11.18 -9.97
N ARG A 462 9.83 12.10 -9.07
CA ARG A 462 9.42 13.47 -9.41
C ARG A 462 9.89 14.45 -8.33
N HIS A 463 10.17 15.67 -8.74
CA HIS A 463 10.57 16.73 -7.83
C HIS A 463 9.93 18.06 -8.22
N ARG A 464 9.63 18.85 -7.19
CA ARG A 464 9.37 20.29 -7.31
C ARG A 464 10.48 21.03 -6.60
N TRP A 465 11.20 21.89 -7.32
CA TRP A 465 12.27 22.70 -6.76
C TRP A 465 11.89 24.17 -6.79
N LYS A 466 11.88 24.81 -5.62
CA LYS A 466 11.45 26.19 -5.45
C LYS A 466 12.61 27.03 -4.92
N GLY A 467 12.79 28.22 -5.48
CA GLY A 467 13.72 29.22 -4.96
C GLY A 467 15.20 28.82 -4.97
N ILE A 468 15.60 27.88 -5.84
CA ILE A 468 17.00 27.47 -6.01
C ILE A 468 17.57 28.02 -7.33
N ASP A 469 18.85 28.34 -7.35
CA ASP A 469 19.57 28.85 -8.54
C ASP A 469 19.77 27.77 -9.63
N PHE A 470 20.23 28.19 -10.81
CA PHE A 470 20.39 27.31 -11.97
C PHE A 470 21.48 26.26 -11.75
N GLU A 471 22.54 26.61 -11.04
CA GLU A 471 23.64 25.72 -10.66
C GLU A 471 23.13 24.58 -9.79
N THR A 472 22.33 24.89 -8.77
CA THR A 472 21.71 23.90 -7.88
C THR A 472 20.70 23.04 -8.64
N GLN A 473 19.91 23.62 -9.55
CA GLN A 473 19.00 22.85 -10.40
C GLN A 473 19.75 21.85 -11.29
N ALA A 474 20.83 22.30 -11.95
CA ALA A 474 21.66 21.44 -12.79
C ALA A 474 22.37 20.35 -11.98
N GLU A 475 22.83 20.66 -10.77
CA GLU A 475 23.42 19.69 -9.85
C GLU A 475 22.41 18.62 -9.44
N LYS A 476 21.17 18.98 -9.10
CA LYS A 476 20.13 18.00 -8.80
C LYS A 476 19.80 17.10 -10.00
N ILE A 477 19.80 17.64 -11.22
CA ILE A 477 19.69 16.82 -12.44
C ILE A 477 20.91 15.87 -12.54
N ARG A 478 22.11 16.33 -12.22
CA ARG A 478 23.34 15.51 -12.20
C ARG A 478 23.23 14.36 -11.20
N GLU A 479 22.72 14.60 -9.99
CA GLU A 479 22.46 13.54 -9.00
C GLU A 479 21.52 12.45 -9.57
N LEU A 480 20.48 12.84 -10.31
CA LEU A 480 19.58 11.88 -10.98
C LEU A 480 20.31 11.06 -12.06
N THR A 481 21.27 11.64 -12.79
CA THR A 481 22.11 10.89 -13.74
C THR A 481 23.07 9.90 -13.07
N GLN A 482 23.38 10.09 -11.78
CA GLN A 482 24.18 9.15 -11.01
C GLN A 482 23.31 8.03 -10.43
N ARG A 483 22.08 8.35 -10.03
CA ARG A 483 21.10 7.42 -9.47
C ARG A 483 20.48 6.48 -10.51
N TYR A 484 20.27 6.97 -11.72
CA TYR A 484 19.64 6.21 -12.81
C TYR A 484 20.52 6.13 -14.05
N ASN A 485 20.32 5.11 -14.89
CA ASN A 485 20.89 5.08 -16.23
C ASN A 485 20.11 6.01 -17.17
N VAL A 486 20.38 7.31 -17.10
CA VAL A 486 19.68 8.34 -17.89
C VAL A 486 20.15 8.29 -19.35
N THR A 487 19.20 8.13 -20.28
CA THR A 487 19.48 8.04 -21.72
C THR A 487 18.95 9.22 -22.53
N TYR A 488 18.03 9.99 -21.95
CA TYR A 488 17.43 11.18 -22.55
C TYR A 488 17.13 12.21 -21.47
N ILE A 489 17.40 13.49 -21.75
CA ILE A 489 17.01 14.62 -20.91
C ILE A 489 16.41 15.67 -21.84
N ALA A 490 15.19 16.11 -21.55
CA ALA A 490 14.54 17.24 -22.21
C ALA A 490 14.32 18.40 -21.23
N ILE A 491 14.71 19.60 -21.62
CA ILE A 491 14.62 20.82 -20.82
C ILE A 491 13.87 21.88 -21.63
N ASP A 492 12.82 22.48 -21.07
CA ASP A 492 12.26 23.70 -21.66
C ASP A 492 13.28 24.84 -21.58
N THR A 493 13.62 25.45 -22.72
CA THR A 493 14.57 26.56 -22.85
C THR A 493 13.92 27.84 -23.34
N THR A 494 12.59 27.96 -23.28
CA THR A 494 11.84 29.15 -23.72
C THR A 494 12.19 30.39 -22.92
N GLY A 495 12.50 30.21 -21.63
CA GLY A 495 12.94 31.27 -20.73
C GLY A 495 14.26 30.92 -20.04
N ILE A 496 14.25 31.01 -18.71
CA ILE A 496 15.43 30.78 -17.86
C ILE A 496 16.07 29.39 -17.99
N GLY A 497 15.33 28.40 -18.48
CA GLY A 497 15.84 27.05 -18.72
C GLY A 497 17.04 26.98 -19.65
N HIS A 498 17.32 28.04 -20.42
CA HIS A 498 18.54 28.16 -21.20
C HIS A 498 19.81 28.05 -20.34
N GLY A 499 19.83 28.66 -19.15
CA GLY A 499 20.97 28.59 -18.23
C GLY A 499 21.20 27.16 -17.70
N VAL A 500 20.13 26.53 -17.20
CA VAL A 500 20.19 25.14 -16.73
C VAL A 500 20.61 24.19 -17.86
N HIS A 501 20.07 24.36 -19.07
CA HIS A 501 20.46 23.57 -20.23
C HIS A 501 21.95 23.69 -20.57
N GLN A 502 22.53 24.89 -20.50
CA GLN A 502 23.97 25.08 -20.72
C GLN A 502 24.83 24.33 -19.70
N LEU A 503 24.44 24.35 -18.43
CA LEU A 503 25.15 23.64 -17.36
C LEU A 503 24.99 22.11 -17.50
N VAL A 504 23.77 21.63 -17.76
CA VAL A 504 23.49 20.20 -17.96
C VAL A 504 24.24 19.64 -19.16
N ARG A 505 24.39 20.41 -20.24
CA ARG A 505 25.12 20.00 -21.44
C ARG A 505 26.60 19.69 -21.17
N GLN A 506 27.20 20.22 -20.10
CA GLN A 506 28.60 19.96 -19.75
C GLN A 506 28.82 18.50 -19.30
N PHE A 507 27.86 17.92 -18.57
CA PHE A 507 27.95 16.53 -18.09
C PHE A 507 27.02 15.57 -18.85
N PHE A 508 26.06 16.09 -19.62
CA PHE A 508 25.17 15.31 -20.48
C PHE A 508 25.02 15.98 -21.86
N PRO A 509 26.01 15.83 -22.77
CA PRO A 509 26.06 16.58 -24.03
C PRO A 509 24.87 16.38 -24.99
N ARG A 510 24.11 15.29 -24.81
CA ARG A 510 22.93 14.92 -25.63
C ARG A 510 21.60 15.46 -25.08
N VAL A 511 21.63 16.37 -24.11
CA VAL A 511 20.43 17.05 -23.60
C VAL A 511 19.68 17.75 -24.74
N VAL A 512 18.36 17.66 -24.75
CA VAL A 512 17.49 18.18 -25.79
C VAL A 512 16.79 19.45 -25.29
N PRO A 513 17.00 20.61 -25.96
CA PRO A 513 16.24 21.81 -25.65
C PRO A 513 14.83 21.75 -26.26
N ILE A 514 13.82 22.14 -25.50
CA ILE A 514 12.44 22.34 -25.96
C ILE A 514 12.17 23.84 -25.96
N GLN A 515 11.87 24.40 -27.13
CA GLN A 515 11.45 25.79 -27.24
C GLN A 515 9.93 25.84 -27.48
N TYR A 516 9.17 26.38 -26.53
CA TYR A 516 7.73 26.45 -26.62
C TYR A 516 7.27 27.40 -27.71
N SER A 517 6.54 26.83 -28.66
CA SER A 517 5.58 27.52 -29.52
C SER A 517 4.17 26.93 -29.26
N PRO A 518 3.09 27.58 -29.71
CA PRO A 518 1.76 26.98 -29.67
C PRO A 518 1.72 25.58 -30.31
N GLU A 519 2.47 25.38 -31.40
CA GLU A 519 2.58 24.09 -32.10
C GLU A 519 3.30 23.03 -31.25
N VAL A 520 4.41 23.39 -30.60
CA VAL A 520 5.14 22.47 -29.69
C VAL A 520 4.27 22.10 -28.49
N LYS A 521 3.60 23.07 -27.85
CA LYS A 521 2.66 22.79 -26.75
C LYS A 521 1.52 21.89 -27.20
N ASN A 522 0.98 22.14 -28.39
CA ASN A 522 -0.06 21.28 -28.96
C ASN A 522 0.43 19.86 -29.19
N ARG A 523 1.65 19.68 -29.74
CA ARG A 523 2.27 18.35 -29.92
C ARG A 523 2.42 17.62 -28.60
N LEU A 524 3.01 18.27 -27.59
CA LEU A 524 3.23 17.69 -26.26
C LEU A 524 1.93 17.20 -25.62
N VAL A 525 0.90 18.03 -25.64
CA VAL A 525 -0.40 17.69 -25.06
C VAL A 525 -1.09 16.57 -25.85
N LEU A 526 -1.10 16.61 -27.18
CA LEU A 526 -1.67 15.55 -28.00
C LEU A 526 -0.95 14.20 -27.78
N LYS A 527 0.38 14.24 -27.63
CA LYS A 527 1.20 13.08 -27.28
C LYS A 527 0.82 12.52 -25.91
N GLY A 528 0.73 13.38 -24.90
CA GLY A 528 0.24 13.02 -23.57
C GLY A 528 -1.15 12.40 -23.59
N MET A 529 -2.10 13.01 -24.32
CA MET A 529 -3.46 12.50 -24.48
C MET A 529 -3.47 11.10 -25.12
N SER A 530 -2.62 10.85 -26.11
CA SER A 530 -2.47 9.53 -26.73
C SER A 530 -1.94 8.48 -25.74
N VAL A 531 -0.90 8.81 -24.97
CA VAL A 531 -0.30 7.89 -23.99
C VAL A 531 -1.26 7.61 -22.83
N ILE A 532 -1.83 8.64 -22.21
CA ILE A 532 -2.74 8.53 -21.07
C ILE A 532 -4.08 7.91 -21.50
N GLY A 533 -4.64 8.31 -22.64
CA GLY A 533 -5.87 7.75 -23.19
C GLY A 533 -5.77 6.25 -23.48
N LYS A 534 -4.57 5.77 -23.88
CA LYS A 534 -4.27 4.34 -24.08
C LYS A 534 -3.83 3.63 -22.80
N LYS A 535 -3.88 4.30 -21.63
CA LYS A 535 -3.45 3.76 -20.32
C LYS A 535 -2.00 3.25 -20.33
N ARG A 536 -1.14 3.93 -21.09
CA ARG A 536 0.28 3.60 -21.24
C ARG A 536 1.17 4.38 -20.28
N LEU A 537 0.66 5.36 -19.55
CA LEU A 537 1.39 5.97 -18.44
C LEU A 537 1.00 5.26 -17.14
N GLU A 538 1.98 4.97 -16.30
CA GLU A 538 1.80 4.52 -14.92
C GLU A 538 2.61 5.40 -13.96
N PHE A 539 2.05 5.68 -12.80
CA PHE A 539 2.76 6.31 -11.70
C PHE A 539 2.15 5.85 -10.38
N ASP A 540 2.92 5.93 -9.29
CA ASP A 540 2.42 5.48 -7.99
C ASP A 540 1.19 6.29 -7.58
N ALA A 541 0.15 5.63 -7.11
CA ALA A 541 -1.11 6.26 -6.73
C ALA A 541 -0.97 7.27 -5.57
N GLY A 542 0.11 7.20 -4.79
CA GLY A 542 0.47 8.23 -3.81
C GLY A 542 0.99 9.55 -4.43
N MET A 543 1.29 9.60 -5.73
CA MET A 543 1.75 10.80 -6.45
C MET A 543 0.59 11.71 -6.87
N THR A 544 -0.23 12.13 -5.90
CA THR A 544 -1.46 12.91 -6.13
C THR A 544 -1.19 14.32 -6.64
N ASP A 545 -0.03 14.90 -6.38
CA ASP A 545 0.44 16.17 -6.94
C ASP A 545 0.76 16.09 -8.43
N LEU A 546 1.32 14.98 -8.93
CA LEU A 546 1.47 14.75 -10.37
C LEU A 546 0.10 14.65 -11.04
N ALA A 547 -0.83 13.91 -10.42
CA ALA A 547 -2.21 13.82 -10.91
C ALA A 547 -2.86 15.22 -10.97
N GLN A 548 -2.73 16.02 -9.91
CA GLN A 548 -3.23 17.41 -9.90
C GLN A 548 -2.59 18.27 -10.99
N SER A 549 -1.29 18.14 -11.19
CA SER A 549 -0.57 18.88 -12.24
C SER A 549 -1.12 18.58 -13.65
N PHE A 550 -1.59 17.35 -13.90
CA PHE A 550 -2.28 17.03 -15.16
C PHE A 550 -3.67 17.66 -15.24
N LEU A 551 -4.40 17.71 -14.12
CA LEU A 551 -5.76 18.28 -14.05
C LEU A 551 -5.79 19.80 -14.21
N SER A 552 -4.67 20.48 -13.98
CA SER A 552 -4.56 21.93 -14.13
C SER A 552 -4.34 22.38 -15.58
N ILE A 553 -4.02 21.47 -16.51
CA ILE A 553 -3.84 21.79 -17.94
C ILE A 553 -5.21 21.98 -18.61
N ARG A 554 -5.45 23.18 -19.14
CA ARG A 554 -6.71 23.58 -19.81
C ARG A 554 -6.46 24.06 -21.24
N ARG A 555 -7.53 24.05 -22.04
CA ARG A 555 -7.52 24.69 -23.38
C ARG A 555 -7.68 26.20 -23.21
N ALA A 556 -6.93 26.97 -23.98
CA ALA A 556 -7.04 28.42 -24.05
C ALA A 556 -6.87 28.93 -25.48
N MET A 557 -7.39 30.12 -25.75
CA MET A 557 -7.14 30.82 -27.02
C MET A 557 -5.82 31.59 -26.95
N THR A 558 -5.07 31.71 -28.05
CA THR A 558 -3.93 32.64 -28.10
C THR A 558 -4.40 34.09 -27.93
N PRO A 559 -3.52 35.02 -27.49
CA PRO A 559 -3.91 36.44 -27.33
C PRO A 559 -4.43 37.06 -28.62
N SER A 560 -3.99 36.55 -29.77
CA SER A 560 -4.45 36.92 -31.12
C SER A 560 -5.81 36.31 -31.53
N GLY A 561 -6.43 35.48 -30.68
CA GLY A 561 -7.72 34.82 -30.96
C GLY A 561 -7.72 33.81 -32.12
N THR A 562 -6.57 33.56 -32.75
CA THR A 562 -6.47 32.84 -34.04
C THR A 562 -6.08 31.37 -33.91
N LYS A 563 -5.45 30.96 -32.80
CA LYS A 563 -5.06 29.57 -32.56
C LYS A 563 -5.48 29.09 -31.17
N MET A 564 -5.88 27.83 -31.07
CA MET A 564 -6.02 27.13 -29.80
C MET A 564 -4.64 26.75 -29.27
N THR A 565 -4.42 26.99 -27.99
CA THR A 565 -3.20 26.63 -27.25
C THR A 565 -3.58 25.99 -25.92
N TYR A 566 -2.59 25.46 -25.21
CA TYR A 566 -2.76 24.88 -23.89
C TYR A 566 -2.07 25.74 -22.87
N THR A 567 -2.77 26.05 -21.79
CA THR A 567 -2.23 26.85 -20.69
C THR A 567 -2.65 26.23 -19.37
N ALA A 568 -1.82 26.41 -18.34
CA ALA A 568 -2.40 26.61 -17.01
C ALA A 568 -3.26 27.89 -17.08
N ALA A 569 -4.41 27.95 -16.43
CA ALA A 569 -5.37 29.02 -16.67
C ALA A 569 -4.70 30.40 -16.57
N ARG A 570 -4.78 31.20 -17.65
CA ARG A 570 -4.16 32.53 -17.75
C ARG A 570 -4.91 33.51 -16.85
N ASN A 571 -4.44 33.60 -15.61
CA ASN A 571 -3.86 34.80 -15.04
C ASN A 571 -2.54 34.34 -14.39
N GLU A 572 -1.66 35.22 -13.95
CA GLU A 572 -0.40 34.88 -13.25
C GLU A 572 -0.61 34.15 -11.89
N GLU A 573 -1.78 33.51 -11.73
CA GLU A 573 -2.43 33.15 -10.48
C GLU A 573 -3.17 31.78 -10.55
N ILE A 574 -3.12 30.97 -11.63
CA ILE A 574 -3.95 29.73 -11.68
C ILE A 574 -3.24 28.50 -12.31
N GLY A 575 -2.76 27.60 -11.44
CA GLY A 575 -2.36 26.20 -11.64
C GLY A 575 -0.87 25.92 -11.92
N HIS A 576 -0.15 25.27 -11.01
CA HIS A 576 1.21 24.74 -11.29
C HIS A 576 1.14 23.40 -12.05
N ALA A 577 1.18 23.50 -13.39
CA ALA A 577 1.22 22.37 -14.33
C ALA A 577 2.66 21.84 -14.58
N ASP A 578 3.64 22.29 -13.79
CA ASP A 578 5.07 22.04 -13.91
C ASP A 578 5.45 20.55 -13.99
N LEU A 579 4.91 19.72 -13.09
CA LEU A 579 5.17 18.28 -13.11
C LEU A 579 4.56 17.60 -14.33
N ALA A 580 3.39 18.06 -14.78
CA ALA A 580 2.77 17.54 -15.98
C ALA A 580 3.58 17.94 -17.23
N TRP A 581 4.02 19.18 -17.36
CA TRP A 581 4.89 19.61 -18.45
C TRP A 581 6.22 18.87 -18.47
N ALA A 582 6.87 18.74 -17.31
CA ALA A 582 8.09 17.93 -17.17
C ALA A 582 7.84 16.47 -17.60
N CYS A 583 6.70 15.88 -17.23
CA CYS A 583 6.34 14.54 -17.70
C CYS A 583 6.13 14.50 -19.24
N LEU A 584 5.43 15.49 -19.81
CA LEU A 584 5.22 15.60 -21.25
C LEU A 584 6.54 15.79 -22.02
N HIS A 585 7.52 16.52 -21.48
CA HIS A 585 8.86 16.67 -22.05
C HIS A 585 9.57 15.33 -22.19
N ALA A 586 9.52 14.49 -21.16
CA ALA A 586 10.08 13.15 -21.23
C ALA A 586 9.33 12.26 -22.25
N LEU A 587 7.99 12.34 -22.30
CA LEU A 587 7.16 11.54 -23.21
C LEU A 587 7.32 11.93 -24.69
N ASP A 588 7.76 13.16 -24.98
CA ASP A 588 7.99 13.66 -26.34
C ASP A 588 9.07 12.87 -27.08
N ASN A 589 9.98 12.22 -26.36
CA ASN A 589 11.00 11.35 -26.95
C ASN A 589 10.42 10.08 -27.62
N GLU A 590 9.17 9.72 -27.32
CA GLU A 590 8.54 8.60 -28.03
C GLU A 590 8.13 9.03 -29.46
N PRO A 591 8.47 8.27 -30.51
CA PRO A 591 7.97 8.53 -31.86
C PRO A 591 6.43 8.51 -31.93
N LEU A 592 5.81 9.35 -32.77
CA LEU A 592 4.35 9.41 -32.92
C LEU A 592 3.73 8.08 -33.42
N GLU A 593 4.48 7.29 -34.19
CA GLU A 593 4.04 5.97 -34.70
C GLU A 593 4.18 4.82 -33.68
N GLY A 594 4.68 5.07 -32.46
CA GLY A 594 4.86 4.00 -31.47
C GLY A 594 5.77 2.88 -32.00
N ALA A 595 7.00 3.22 -32.36
CA ALA A 595 8.01 2.27 -32.88
C ALA A 595 7.42 1.22 -33.85
N SER A 596 6.90 1.68 -34.99
CA SER A 596 6.95 0.87 -36.20
C SER A 596 8.42 0.52 -36.43
N ARG A 597 8.75 -0.77 -36.51
CA ARG A 597 10.11 -1.25 -36.74
C ARG A 597 10.58 -0.60 -38.05
N ALA A 598 11.41 0.44 -37.98
CA ALA A 598 12.00 1.02 -39.18
C ALA A 598 12.80 -0.11 -39.84
N ARG A 599 12.27 -0.64 -40.96
CA ARG A 599 13.03 -1.51 -41.85
C ARG A 599 14.05 -0.60 -42.52
N SER A 600 15.23 -0.49 -41.94
CA SER A 600 16.41 0.02 -42.63
C SER A 600 16.81 -1.00 -43.69
N THR A 601 16.34 -0.82 -44.92
CA THR A 601 16.95 -1.44 -46.10
C THR A 601 18.22 -0.66 -46.41
N VAL A 602 19.37 -1.34 -46.30
CA VAL A 602 20.64 -0.85 -46.83
C VAL A 602 20.73 -1.35 -48.26
N GLU A 603 20.60 -0.46 -49.23
CA GLU A 603 21.05 -0.73 -50.60
C GLU A 603 22.57 -0.51 -50.64
N ILE A 604 23.29 -1.57 -51.01
CA ILE A 604 24.71 -1.52 -51.30
C ILE A 604 24.84 -1.34 -52.82
N TYR A 605 25.44 -0.23 -53.24
CA TYR A 605 25.84 0.01 -54.63
C TYR A 605 27.20 -0.62 -54.93
#